data_AF-A0AAW6TTJ4-F1
#
_entry.id   AF-A0AAW6TTJ4-F1
#
_cell.length_a   1.000
_cell.length_b   1.000
_cell.length_c   1.000
_cell.angle_alpha   90.00
_cell.angle_beta   90.00
_cell.angle_gamma   90.00
#
_symmetry.space_group_name_H-M   'P 1'
#
loop_
_entity.id
_entity.type
_entity.pdbx_description
1 polymer ?
#
loop_
_entity_poly.entity_id
_entity_poly.type
_entity_poly.pdbx_seq_one_letter_code
_entity_poly.pdbx_strand_id
1 'polypeptide(L)'
;MIDQDKLVDVAERCDREIEAKIRALKAVDFELAYLALLTREGIKPLSRWEKPIDDRPLTILRQMDLHVERIRRKVRSGKVFDETIFGRAAMHLEIYAEHFRDRPVDKSAETVRVEGFLFGYPPCCVSHYVRQPYAPHEFPMHQQEILFHWSCRGCEITPSLIPHYERIHRIVCGV
;
A
#
# COMPACT_ATOMS: atom_id res chain seq x y z
N MET A 1 -23.06 -17.61 26.95
CA MET A 1 -22.91 -18.24 25.62
C MET A 1 -23.21 -17.18 24.59
N ILE A 2 -22.22 -16.76 23.82
CA ILE A 2 -22.45 -15.86 22.68
C ILE A 2 -23.04 -16.73 21.56
N ASP A 3 -24.18 -16.28 21.04
CA ASP A 3 -24.98 -16.96 20.03
C ASP A 3 -24.20 -17.03 18.71
N GLN A 4 -23.91 -18.24 18.22
CA GLN A 4 -23.07 -18.45 17.03
C GLN A 4 -23.70 -17.83 15.77
N ASP A 5 -25.03 -17.81 15.66
CA ASP A 5 -25.75 -17.20 14.55
C ASP A 5 -25.55 -15.68 14.49
N LYS A 6 -25.43 -15.02 15.65
CA LYS A 6 -25.14 -13.58 15.72
C LYS A 6 -23.72 -13.24 15.31
N LEU A 7 -22.76 -14.15 15.52
CA LEU A 7 -21.37 -13.94 15.12
C LEU A 7 -21.19 -14.04 13.60
N VAL A 8 -21.91 -14.97 12.96
CA VAL A 8 -21.91 -15.12 11.49
C VAL A 8 -22.51 -13.89 10.81
N ASP A 9 -23.65 -13.39 11.29
CA ASP A 9 -24.31 -12.20 10.73
C ASP A 9 -23.45 -10.93 10.83
N VAL A 10 -22.73 -10.76 11.95
CA VAL A 10 -21.80 -9.62 12.13
C VAL A 10 -20.62 -9.72 11.17
N ALA A 11 -20.02 -10.91 11.00
CA ALA A 11 -18.89 -11.11 10.09
C ALA A 11 -19.30 -10.84 8.62
N GLU A 12 -20.42 -11.40 8.17
CA GLU A 12 -20.92 -11.17 6.81
C GLU A 12 -21.27 -9.71 6.55
N ARG A 13 -21.82 -9.02 7.55
CA ARG A 13 -22.09 -7.59 7.46
C ARG A 13 -20.81 -6.77 7.34
N CYS A 14 -19.79 -7.09 8.14
CA CYS A 14 -18.48 -6.47 8.04
C CYS A 14 -17.88 -6.68 6.64
N ASP A 15 -17.98 -7.89 6.08
CA ASP A 15 -17.49 -8.19 4.74
C ASP A 15 -18.22 -7.35 3.67
N ARG A 16 -19.56 -7.28 3.72
CA ARG A 16 -20.36 -6.44 2.81
C ARG A 16 -20.03 -4.95 2.93
N GLU A 17 -19.80 -4.46 4.14
CA GLU A 17 -19.42 -3.05 4.37
C GLU A 17 -18.02 -2.75 3.81
N ILE A 18 -17.07 -3.69 3.92
CA ILE A 18 -15.76 -3.55 3.32
C ILE A 18 -15.83 -3.62 1.80
N GLU A 19 -16.56 -4.57 1.20
CA GLU A 19 -16.77 -4.65 -0.25
C GLU A 19 -17.34 -3.34 -0.82
N ALA A 20 -18.33 -2.73 -0.14
CA ALA A 20 -18.89 -1.45 -0.55
C ALA A 20 -17.86 -0.31 -0.55
N LYS A 21 -16.99 -0.26 0.48
CA LYS A 21 -15.88 0.71 0.57
C LYS A 21 -14.85 0.47 -0.53
N ILE A 22 -14.48 -0.78 -0.79
CA ILE A 22 -13.55 -1.14 -1.88
C ILE A 22 -14.13 -0.74 -3.24
N ARG A 23 -15.41 -1.03 -3.51
CA ARG A 23 -16.09 -0.62 -4.75
C ARG A 23 -16.07 0.90 -4.91
N ALA A 24 -16.32 1.65 -3.84
CA ALA A 24 -16.30 3.11 -3.86
C ALA A 24 -14.89 3.66 -4.14
N LEU A 25 -13.83 3.08 -3.57
CA LEU A 25 -12.44 3.45 -3.88
C LEU A 25 -12.05 3.04 -5.31
N LYS A 26 -12.49 1.87 -5.77
CA LYS A 26 -12.18 1.35 -7.11
C LYS A 26 -12.79 2.21 -8.20
N ALA A 27 -13.96 2.81 -7.95
CA ALA A 27 -14.58 3.79 -8.82
C ALA A 27 -13.75 5.08 -8.97
N VAL A 28 -12.86 5.38 -8.02
CA VAL A 28 -11.84 6.43 -8.15
C VAL A 28 -10.63 5.89 -8.91
N ASP A 29 -10.03 4.80 -8.43
CA ASP A 29 -8.92 4.12 -9.07
C ASP A 29 -8.76 2.69 -8.51
N PHE A 30 -8.46 1.72 -9.38
CA PHE A 30 -8.20 0.34 -8.97
C PHE A 30 -7.04 0.24 -7.99
N GLU A 31 -5.93 0.93 -8.25
CA GLU A 31 -4.72 0.87 -7.44
C GLU A 31 -4.95 1.46 -6.04
N LEU A 32 -5.77 2.52 -5.92
CA LEU A 32 -6.15 3.08 -4.62
C LEU A 32 -6.93 2.07 -3.77
N ALA A 33 -7.91 1.39 -4.37
CA ALA A 33 -8.68 0.36 -3.68
C ALA A 33 -7.80 -0.84 -3.29
N TYR A 34 -6.89 -1.22 -4.18
CA TYR A 34 -5.96 -2.31 -3.97
C TYR A 34 -4.96 -2.03 -2.84
N LEU A 35 -4.33 -0.85 -2.84
CA LEU A 35 -3.46 -0.41 -1.76
C LEU A 35 -4.21 -0.30 -0.43
N ALA A 36 -5.44 0.22 -0.43
CA ALA A 36 -6.27 0.33 0.77
C ALA A 36 -6.51 -1.05 1.40
N LEU A 37 -6.86 -2.05 0.59
CA LEU A 37 -7.13 -3.40 1.08
C LEU A 37 -5.84 -4.12 1.50
N LEU A 38 -4.74 -4.00 0.73
CA LEU A 38 -3.42 -4.51 1.13
C LEU A 38 -2.98 -3.95 2.50
N THR A 39 -3.19 -2.65 2.73
CA THR A 39 -2.82 -2.01 3.99
C THR A 39 -3.73 -2.44 5.13
N ARG A 40 -5.06 -2.47 4.92
CA ARG A 40 -6.02 -2.92 5.94
C ARG A 40 -5.73 -4.34 6.41
N GLU A 41 -5.41 -5.24 5.49
CA GLU A 41 -5.07 -6.64 5.78
C GLU A 41 -3.66 -6.81 6.39
N GLY A 42 -2.90 -5.73 6.56
CA GLY A 42 -1.55 -5.77 7.12
C GLY A 42 -0.48 -6.37 6.21
N ILE A 43 -0.78 -6.56 4.92
CA ILE A 43 0.20 -7.01 3.93
C ILE A 43 1.18 -5.87 3.64
N LYS A 44 0.68 -4.63 3.54
CA LYS A 44 1.50 -3.42 3.50
C LYS A 44 1.39 -2.67 4.83
N PRO A 45 2.51 -2.35 5.50
CA PRO A 45 2.46 -1.56 6.75
C PRO A 45 1.98 -0.12 6.51
N LEU A 46 2.44 0.46 5.39
CA LEU A 46 2.09 1.78 4.88
C LEU A 46 1.91 1.70 3.36
N SER A 47 0.99 2.50 2.83
CA SER A 47 0.82 2.73 1.40
C SER A 47 0.82 4.23 1.10
N ARG A 48 1.22 4.57 -0.13
CA ARG A 48 1.27 5.93 -0.65
C ARG A 48 0.42 6.02 -1.91
N TRP A 49 -0.32 7.11 -2.03
CA TRP A 49 -1.07 7.50 -3.21
C TRP A 49 -0.62 8.87 -3.70
N GLU A 50 -0.07 8.92 -4.92
CA GLU A 50 0.59 10.12 -5.45
C GLU A 50 -0.37 11.01 -6.27
N LYS A 51 -1.58 10.54 -6.58
CA LYS A 51 -2.56 11.30 -7.35
C LYS A 51 -3.44 12.16 -6.42
N PRO A 52 -3.94 13.32 -6.89
CA PRO A 52 -4.91 14.10 -6.14
C PRO A 52 -6.16 13.27 -5.82
N ILE A 53 -6.62 13.36 -4.57
CA ILE A 53 -7.90 12.78 -4.12
C ILE A 53 -8.69 13.78 -3.31
N ASP A 54 -10.01 13.71 -3.41
CA ASP A 54 -10.96 14.53 -2.67
C ASP A 54 -11.27 13.94 -1.27
N ASP A 55 -12.10 14.63 -0.51
CA ASP A 55 -12.37 14.27 0.89
C ASP A 55 -13.15 12.96 1.05
N ARG A 56 -13.86 12.53 0.00
CA ARG A 56 -14.65 11.30 0.01
C ARG A 56 -13.77 10.03 0.13
N PRO A 57 -12.83 9.74 -0.79
CA PRO A 57 -11.89 8.62 -0.64
C PRO A 57 -11.05 8.71 0.64
N LEU A 58 -10.66 9.92 1.09
CA LEU A 58 -9.99 10.08 2.39
C LEU A 58 -10.87 9.61 3.57
N THR A 59 -12.16 9.92 3.54
CA THR A 59 -13.12 9.47 4.54
C THR A 59 -13.30 7.96 4.50
N ILE A 60 -13.36 7.37 3.30
CA ILE A 60 -13.48 5.92 3.14
C ILE A 60 -12.25 5.21 3.70
N LEU A 61 -11.03 5.69 3.43
CA LEU A 61 -9.80 5.14 4.01
C LEU A 61 -9.85 5.13 5.55
N ARG A 62 -10.31 6.22 6.17
CA ARG A 62 -10.48 6.29 7.65
C ARG A 62 -11.54 5.31 8.16
N GLN A 63 -12.65 5.16 7.44
CA GLN A 63 -13.70 4.17 7.75
C GLN A 63 -13.25 2.72 7.53
N MET A 64 -12.08 2.51 6.90
CA MET A 64 -11.41 1.22 6.80
C MET A 64 -10.36 1.03 7.91
N ASP A 65 -10.46 1.79 9.01
CA ASP A 65 -9.57 1.72 10.17
C ASP A 65 -8.10 2.04 9.83
N LEU A 66 -7.89 2.90 8.84
CA LEU A 66 -6.58 3.38 8.45
C LEU A 66 -6.34 4.80 8.97
N HIS A 67 -5.14 5.04 9.48
CA HIS A 67 -4.63 6.39 9.65
C HIS A 67 -4.32 6.96 8.27
N VAL A 68 -4.66 8.24 8.06
CA VAL A 68 -4.52 8.91 6.76
C VAL A 68 -3.94 10.29 6.95
N GLU A 69 -2.91 10.61 6.18
CA GLU A 69 -2.24 11.91 6.21
C GLU A 69 -1.89 12.37 4.79
N ARG A 70 -1.95 13.69 4.54
CA ARG A 70 -1.47 14.29 3.30
C ARG A 70 -0.07 14.86 3.54
N ILE A 71 0.89 14.42 2.74
CA ILE A 71 2.28 14.83 2.81
C ILE A 71 2.57 15.75 1.63
N ARG A 72 3.04 16.95 1.94
CA ARG A 72 3.55 17.88 0.93
C ARG A 72 4.96 17.46 0.52
N ARG A 73 5.20 17.32 -0.77
CA ARG A 73 6.51 16.98 -1.37
C ARG A 73 6.90 17.98 -2.44
N LYS A 74 8.18 17.95 -2.82
CA LYS A 74 8.73 18.77 -3.91
C LYS A 74 9.34 17.87 -4.97
N VAL A 75 9.04 18.09 -6.24
CA VAL A 75 9.86 17.49 -7.31
C VAL A 75 11.19 18.26 -7.42
N ARG A 76 12.17 17.71 -8.15
CA ARG A 76 13.49 18.33 -8.31
C ARG A 76 13.46 19.76 -8.86
N SER A 77 12.46 20.12 -9.66
CA SER A 77 12.28 21.48 -10.18
C SER A 77 11.73 22.47 -9.15
N GLY A 78 11.41 22.02 -7.92
CA GLY A 78 10.81 22.83 -6.87
C GLY A 78 9.28 22.88 -6.91
N LYS A 79 8.63 22.34 -7.95
CA LYS A 79 7.16 22.22 -7.98
C LYS A 79 6.68 21.37 -6.80
N VAL A 80 5.71 21.90 -6.08
CA VAL A 80 5.09 21.24 -4.92
C VAL A 80 3.94 20.36 -5.40
N PHE A 81 3.77 19.21 -4.76
CA PHE A 81 2.59 18.37 -4.89
C PHE A 81 2.28 17.71 -3.55
N ASP A 82 1.05 17.22 -3.40
CA ASP A 82 0.64 16.46 -2.22
C ASP A 82 0.49 14.99 -2.59
N GLU A 83 1.00 14.11 -1.75
CA GLU A 83 0.72 12.68 -1.76
C GLU A 83 -0.08 12.32 -0.51
N THR A 84 -0.91 11.29 -0.57
CA THR A 84 -1.62 10.76 0.59
C THR A 84 -0.95 9.49 1.05
N ILE A 85 -0.59 9.42 2.33
CA ILE A 85 -0.12 8.19 2.97
C ILE A 85 -1.21 7.63 3.87
N PHE A 86 -1.27 6.31 3.96
CA PHE A 86 -2.18 5.64 4.87
C PHE A 86 -1.65 4.29 5.36
N GLY A 87 -1.95 3.98 6.62
CA GLY A 87 -1.34 2.86 7.34
C GLY A 87 -2.18 2.43 8.54
N ARG A 88 -1.90 1.22 9.05
CA ARG A 88 -2.57 0.70 10.25
C ARG A 88 -2.03 1.29 11.56
N ALA A 89 -0.83 1.86 11.54
CA ALA A 89 -0.18 2.43 12.71
C ALA A 89 0.24 3.87 12.44
N ALA A 90 -0.21 4.81 13.28
CA ALA A 90 0.15 6.23 13.18
C ALA A 90 1.67 6.45 13.14
N MET A 91 2.44 5.65 13.89
CA MET A 91 3.90 5.73 13.95
C MET A 91 4.58 5.58 12.58
N HIS A 92 4.06 4.74 11.67
CA HIS A 92 4.62 4.64 10.32
C HIS A 92 4.40 5.92 9.51
N LEU A 93 3.28 6.61 9.72
CA LEU A 93 2.99 7.89 9.06
C LEU A 93 3.89 9.00 9.62
N GLU A 94 4.11 9.01 10.94
CA GLU A 94 5.00 9.96 11.61
C GLU A 94 6.44 9.83 11.10
N ILE A 95 6.98 8.60 11.04
CA ILE A 95 8.31 8.32 10.50
C ILE A 95 8.37 8.76 9.03
N TYR A 96 7.35 8.46 8.23
CA TYR A 96 7.28 8.90 6.83
C TYR A 96 7.32 10.43 6.72
N ALA A 97 6.50 11.12 7.50
CA ALA A 97 6.42 12.58 7.49
C ALA A 97 7.75 13.23 7.89
N GLU A 98 8.42 12.73 8.92
CA GLU A 98 9.74 13.23 9.37
C GLU A 98 10.80 13.14 8.27
N HIS A 99 10.81 12.04 7.52
CA HIS A 99 11.78 11.80 6.46
C HIS A 99 11.47 12.58 5.18
N PHE A 100 10.19 12.80 4.85
CA PHE A 100 9.81 13.20 3.49
C PHE A 100 9.07 14.53 3.39
N ARG A 101 8.42 15.02 4.44
CA ARG A 101 7.64 16.26 4.39
C ARG A 101 8.50 17.45 3.98
N ASP A 102 8.01 18.23 3.02
CA ASP A 102 8.66 19.43 2.47
C ASP A 102 10.05 19.19 1.86
N ARG A 103 10.47 17.93 1.71
CA ARG A 103 11.73 17.54 1.09
C ARG A 103 11.54 17.21 -0.40
N PRO A 104 12.60 17.38 -1.21
CA PRO A 104 12.59 16.90 -2.59
C PRO A 104 12.42 15.38 -2.68
N VAL A 105 11.83 14.92 -3.78
CA VAL A 105 11.88 13.52 -4.18
C VAL A 105 13.27 13.20 -4.71
N ASP A 106 13.92 12.20 -4.13
CA ASP A 106 15.17 11.64 -4.58
C ASP A 106 15.11 10.11 -4.63
N LYS A 107 16.17 9.49 -5.15
CA LYS A 107 16.33 8.03 -5.23
C LYS A 107 17.64 7.61 -4.55
N SER A 108 18.04 8.33 -3.50
CA SER A 108 19.22 7.98 -2.74
C SER A 108 19.05 6.60 -2.10
N ALA A 109 20.17 5.95 -1.81
CA ALA A 109 20.17 4.66 -1.14
C ALA A 109 19.48 4.72 0.24
N GLU A 110 19.54 5.86 0.92
CA GLU A 110 18.86 6.10 2.20
C GLU A 110 17.34 6.16 2.01
N THR A 111 16.86 7.01 1.10
CA THR A 111 15.43 7.13 0.76
C THR A 111 14.82 5.78 0.41
N VAL A 112 15.46 5.02 -0.47
CA VAL A 112 14.98 3.70 -0.90
C VAL A 112 14.90 2.72 0.27
N ARG A 113 15.83 2.77 1.23
CA ARG A 113 15.79 1.90 2.42
C ARG A 113 14.65 2.28 3.36
N VAL A 114 14.45 3.58 3.59
CA VAL A 114 13.36 4.08 4.45
C VAL A 114 12.00 3.73 3.83
N GLU A 115 11.81 4.00 2.54
CA GLU A 115 10.60 3.60 1.82
C GLU A 115 10.41 2.08 1.83
N GLY A 116 11.48 1.32 1.60
CA GLY A 116 11.44 -0.13 1.62
C GLY A 116 10.98 -0.70 2.95
N PHE A 117 11.48 -0.14 4.06
CA PHE A 117 11.03 -0.50 5.41
C PHE A 117 9.55 -0.14 5.63
N LEU A 118 9.16 1.11 5.36
CA LEU A 118 7.79 1.59 5.63
C LEU A 118 6.74 0.91 4.76
N PHE A 119 7.07 0.60 3.51
CA PHE A 119 6.15 -0.03 2.56
C PHE A 119 6.15 -1.56 2.60
N GLY A 120 6.99 -2.16 3.46
CA GLY A 120 7.04 -3.61 3.69
C GLY A 120 7.75 -4.39 2.59
N TYR A 121 8.74 -3.79 1.90
CA TYR A 121 9.46 -4.46 0.83
C TYR A 121 10.50 -5.44 1.38
N PRO A 122 10.70 -6.61 0.75
CA PRO A 122 11.74 -7.53 1.15
C PRO A 122 13.12 -6.85 1.23
N PRO A 123 13.87 -6.96 2.34
CA PRO A 123 15.18 -6.30 2.49
C PRO A 123 16.19 -6.68 1.41
N CYS A 124 16.14 -7.91 0.89
CA CYS A 124 16.97 -8.36 -0.23
C CYS A 124 16.62 -7.61 -1.53
N CYS A 125 15.33 -7.38 -1.80
CA CYS A 125 14.85 -6.61 -2.96
C CYS A 125 15.28 -5.15 -2.87
N VAL A 126 15.12 -4.54 -1.70
CA VAL A 126 15.57 -3.15 -1.43
C VAL A 126 17.08 -3.03 -1.64
N SER A 127 17.86 -3.94 -1.04
CA SER A 127 19.32 -3.94 -1.15
C SER A 127 19.79 -4.12 -2.59
N HIS A 128 19.13 -5.00 -3.35
CA HIS A 128 19.42 -5.20 -4.77
C HIS A 128 19.03 -3.98 -5.60
N TYR A 129 17.86 -3.39 -5.37
CA TYR A 129 17.39 -2.21 -6.09
C TYR A 129 18.34 -1.02 -5.90
N VAL A 130 18.87 -0.81 -4.69
CA VAL A 130 19.87 0.23 -4.42
C VAL A 130 21.15 0.04 -5.27
N ARG A 131 21.57 -1.21 -5.51
CA ARG A 131 22.79 -1.52 -6.27
C ARG A 131 22.56 -1.55 -7.78
N GLN A 132 21.47 -2.16 -8.20
CA GLN A 132 21.11 -2.38 -9.60
C GLN A 132 19.57 -2.31 -9.74
N PRO A 133 19.02 -1.10 -9.90
CA PRO A 133 17.59 -0.91 -10.12
C PRO A 133 17.11 -1.69 -11.34
N TYR A 134 15.93 -2.30 -11.25
CA TYR A 134 15.26 -2.98 -12.37
C TYR A 134 16.07 -4.10 -13.04
N ALA A 135 16.98 -4.75 -12.30
CA ALA A 135 17.67 -5.95 -12.78
C ALA A 135 16.67 -7.09 -13.09
N PRO A 136 16.99 -8.04 -13.98
CA PRO A 136 16.09 -9.15 -14.29
C PRO A 136 15.58 -9.90 -13.04
N HIS A 137 14.28 -10.21 -13.01
CA HIS A 137 13.63 -11.02 -11.98
C HIS A 137 13.17 -12.38 -12.54
N GLU A 138 12.85 -13.31 -11.65
CA GLU A 138 12.45 -14.69 -12.01
C GLU A 138 10.93 -14.92 -11.95
N PHE A 139 10.16 -13.92 -11.50
CA PHE A 139 8.71 -14.04 -11.40
C PHE A 139 8.00 -13.83 -12.74
N PRO A 140 6.90 -14.56 -13.01
CA PRO A 140 6.00 -14.25 -14.11
C PRO A 140 5.55 -12.78 -14.09
N MET A 141 5.44 -12.15 -15.26
CA MET A 141 5.09 -10.72 -15.38
C MET A 141 3.79 -10.37 -14.66
N HIS A 142 2.75 -11.20 -14.79
CA HIS A 142 1.46 -10.97 -14.12
C HIS A 142 1.57 -10.94 -12.59
N GLN A 143 2.53 -11.64 -11.99
CA GLN A 143 2.80 -11.55 -10.55
C GLN A 143 3.61 -10.30 -10.21
N GLN A 144 4.59 -9.94 -11.04
CA GLN A 144 5.35 -8.71 -10.82
C GLN A 144 4.50 -7.44 -10.97
N GLU A 145 3.50 -7.45 -11.86
CA GLU A 145 2.57 -6.35 -12.11
C GLU A 145 1.67 -6.01 -10.91
N ILE A 146 1.35 -7.02 -10.08
CA ILE A 146 0.53 -6.80 -8.87
C ILE A 146 1.37 -6.42 -7.65
N LEU A 147 2.70 -6.49 -7.74
CA LEU A 147 3.63 -6.11 -6.68
C LEU A 147 4.00 -4.63 -6.77
N PHE A 148 4.16 -3.99 -5.61
CA PHE A 148 4.62 -2.59 -5.52
C PHE A 148 6.14 -2.47 -5.30
N HIS A 149 6.87 -3.58 -5.39
CA HIS A 149 8.32 -3.62 -5.33
C HIS A 149 8.88 -4.45 -6.47
N TRP A 150 10.10 -4.11 -6.89
CA TRP A 150 10.83 -4.90 -7.87
C TRP A 150 11.49 -6.10 -7.18
N SER A 151 11.08 -7.31 -7.55
CA SER A 151 11.64 -8.53 -6.97
C SER A 151 13.09 -8.75 -7.45
N CYS A 152 13.94 -9.28 -6.57
CA CYS A 152 15.31 -9.65 -6.93
C CYS A 152 15.37 -11.14 -7.28
N ARG A 153 16.37 -11.53 -8.07
CA ARG A 153 16.67 -12.94 -8.35
C ARG A 153 16.87 -13.72 -7.04
N GLY A 154 16.27 -14.91 -6.93
CA GLY A 154 16.36 -15.75 -5.72
C GLY A 154 15.72 -15.15 -4.46
N CYS A 155 14.75 -14.24 -4.57
CA CYS A 155 14.06 -13.70 -3.40
C CYS A 155 13.24 -14.79 -2.69
N GLU A 156 13.49 -15.00 -1.39
CA GLU A 156 12.76 -15.98 -0.57
C GLU A 156 11.46 -15.42 0.04
N ILE A 157 11.35 -14.11 0.21
CA ILE A 157 10.19 -13.46 0.84
C ILE A 157 9.06 -13.24 -0.16
N THR A 158 9.36 -12.76 -1.37
CA THR A 158 8.34 -12.45 -2.40
C THR A 158 7.42 -13.65 -2.71
N PRO A 159 7.89 -14.90 -2.84
CA PRO A 159 7.03 -16.05 -3.03
C PRO A 159 5.98 -16.23 -1.94
N SER A 160 6.31 -15.90 -0.69
CA SER A 160 5.35 -15.95 0.42
C SER A 160 4.30 -14.83 0.38
N LEU A 161 4.63 -13.69 -0.25
CA LEU A 161 3.71 -12.55 -0.40
C LEU A 161 2.71 -12.76 -1.53
N ILE A 162 3.10 -13.43 -2.61
CA ILE A 162 2.28 -13.57 -3.83
C ILE A 162 0.86 -14.09 -3.57
N PRO A 163 0.64 -15.18 -2.81
CA PRO A 163 -0.72 -15.67 -2.56
C PRO A 163 -1.62 -14.63 -1.89
N HIS A 164 -1.05 -13.78 -1.02
CA HIS A 164 -1.78 -12.70 -0.36
C HIS A 164 -2.12 -11.59 -1.35
N TYR A 165 -1.15 -11.17 -2.17
CA TYR A 165 -1.36 -10.18 -3.22
C TYR A 165 -2.42 -10.64 -4.23
N GLU A 166 -2.33 -11.87 -4.74
CA GLU A 166 -3.30 -12.44 -5.68
C GLU A 166 -4.70 -12.54 -5.09
N ARG A 167 -4.83 -12.92 -3.81
CA ARG A 167 -6.13 -12.96 -3.12
C ARG A 167 -6.79 -11.58 -3.11
N ILE A 168 -6.05 -10.56 -2.69
CA ILE A 168 -6.55 -9.19 -2.61
C ILE A 168 -6.85 -8.65 -4.00
N HIS A 169 -5.98 -8.91 -4.97
CA HIS A 169 -6.21 -8.53 -6.37
C HIS A 169 -7.52 -9.14 -6.89
N ARG A 170 -7.79 -10.43 -6.65
CA ARG A 170 -9.06 -11.08 -7.02
C ARG A 170 -10.27 -10.43 -6.37
N ILE A 171 -10.20 -10.10 -5.08
CA ILE A 171 -11.29 -9.40 -4.37
C ILE A 171 -11.57 -8.06 -5.02
N VAL A 172 -10.54 -7.23 -5.24
CA VAL A 172 -10.71 -5.91 -5.85
C VAL A 172 -11.18 -6.03 -7.30
N CYS A 173 -10.76 -7.04 -8.06
CA CYS A 173 -11.29 -7.31 -9.39
C CYS A 173 -12.79 -7.66 -9.36
N GLY A 174 -13.22 -8.47 -8.39
CA GLY A 174 -14.59 -9.00 -8.29
C GLY A 174 -15.65 -8.03 -7.78
N VAL A 175 -15.26 -6.96 -7.08
CA VAL A 175 -16.21 -5.96 -6.53
C VAL A 175 -16.62 -4.86 -7.49
#